data_AF-A0A7G6WZ88-F1
#
_entry.id   AF-A0A7G6WZ88-F1
#
_cell.length_a   1.000
_cell.length_b   1.000
_cell.length_c   1.000
_cell.angle_alpha   90.00
_cell.angle_beta   90.00
_cell.angle_gamma   90.00
#
_symmetry.space_group_name_H-M   'P 1'
#
loop_
_entity.id
_entity.type
_entity.pdbx_description
1 polymer ?
#
loop_
_entity_poly.entity_id
_entity_poly.type
_entity_poly.pdbx_seq_one_letter_code
_entity_poly.pdbx_strand_id
1 'polypeptide(L)'
;MKATYRVLAMLIAAGVVLQAMFIALAWFTAIKDMDDGLVIDKNYDGNIGHTLHGQFGMMVIPILALLLLIVSFFAHVAGGVKWAAIVVGLVVLQITLAFVSFGVPAVGALHGLNAFALLGVAAIAGRRAAAQMKAPEATTSVGVTP
;
A
#
# COMPACT_ATOMS: atom_id res chain seq x y z
N MET A 1 -4.80 -8.80 -18.24
CA MET A 1 -4.17 -8.44 -16.94
C MET A 1 -4.49 -7.03 -16.40
N LYS A 2 -5.11 -6.11 -17.17
CA LYS A 2 -5.51 -4.77 -16.68
C LYS A 2 -6.39 -4.80 -15.41
N ALA A 3 -7.38 -5.70 -15.37
CA ALA A 3 -8.27 -5.85 -14.22
C ALA A 3 -7.50 -6.31 -12.97
N THR A 4 -6.65 -7.33 -13.10
CA THR A 4 -5.77 -7.81 -12.03
C THR A 4 -4.85 -6.71 -11.52
N TYR A 5 -4.20 -5.96 -12.41
CA TYR A 5 -3.38 -4.80 -12.05
C TYR A 5 -4.17 -3.77 -11.23
N ARG A 6 -5.38 -3.42 -11.69
CA ARG A 6 -6.27 -2.49 -10.99
C ARG A 6 -6.60 -3.00 -9.59
N VAL A 7 -7.00 -4.26 -9.47
CA VAL A 7 -7.39 -4.86 -8.18
C VAL A 7 -6.21 -4.87 -7.22
N LEU A 8 -5.03 -5.33 -7.65
CA LEU A 8 -3.82 -5.34 -6.82
C LEU A 8 -3.45 -3.93 -6.34
N ALA A 9 -3.47 -2.94 -7.23
CA ALA A 9 -3.19 -1.56 -6.85
C ALA A 9 -4.19 -1.01 -5.82
N MET A 10 -5.49 -1.31 -5.98
CA MET A 10 -6.52 -0.89 -5.02
C MET A 10 -6.45 -1.66 -3.69
N LEU A 11 -6.04 -2.93 -3.70
CA LEU A 11 -5.81 -3.72 -2.49
C LEU A 11 -4.63 -3.17 -1.68
N ILE A 12 -3.55 -2.72 -2.34
CA ILE A 12 -2.44 -2.04 -1.65
C ILE A 12 -2.94 -0.77 -0.98
N ALA A 13 -3.70 0.06 -1.70
CA ALA A 13 -4.27 1.29 -1.15
C ALA A 13 -5.18 0.98 0.07
N ALA A 14 -6.09 0.01 -0.05
CA ALA A 14 -6.92 -0.43 1.07
C ALA A 14 -6.10 -1.00 2.23
N GLY A 15 -5.02 -1.74 1.95
CA GLY A 15 -4.10 -2.26 2.96
C GLY A 15 -3.43 -1.16 3.78
N VAL A 16 -3.07 -0.02 3.16
CA VAL A 16 -2.55 1.14 3.89
C VAL A 16 -3.61 1.76 4.81
N VAL A 17 -4.86 1.86 4.35
CA VAL A 17 -5.98 2.33 5.20
C VAL A 17 -6.19 1.39 6.38
N LEU A 18 -6.17 0.07 6.16
CA LEU A 18 -6.25 -0.92 7.23
C LEU A 18 -5.10 -0.77 8.23
N GLN A 19 -3.86 -0.55 7.78
CA GLN A 19 -2.75 -0.26 8.68
C GLN A 19 -2.98 0.97 9.56
N ALA A 20 -3.56 2.03 9.01
CA ALA A 20 -3.90 3.23 9.79
C ALA A 20 -5.00 2.95 10.83
N MET A 21 -5.99 2.11 10.48
CA MET A 21 -7.00 1.64 11.44
C MET A 21 -6.38 0.78 12.55
N PHE A 22 -5.47 -0.12 12.20
CA PHE A 22 -4.82 -1.02 13.16
C PHE A 22 -3.91 -0.28 14.13
N ILE A 23 -3.16 0.74 13.68
CA ILE A 23 -2.32 1.52 14.60
C ILE A 23 -3.15 2.40 15.53
N ALA A 24 -4.32 2.89 15.08
CA ALA A 24 -5.27 3.57 15.96
C ALA A 24 -5.82 2.61 17.02
N LEU A 25 -6.29 1.43 16.62
CA LEU A 25 -6.71 0.36 17.54
C LEU A 25 -5.60 0.03 18.53
N ALA A 26 -4.36 -0.10 18.05
CA ALA A 26 -3.21 -0.45 18.86
C ALA A 26 -2.99 0.53 20.01
N TRP A 27 -2.96 1.82 19.71
CA TRP A 27 -2.69 2.84 20.73
C TRP A 27 -3.87 3.10 21.66
N PHE A 28 -5.11 3.04 21.18
CA PHE A 28 -6.27 3.11 22.08
C PHE A 28 -6.33 1.93 23.05
N THR A 29 -6.02 0.71 22.59
CA THR A 29 -5.90 -0.46 23.48
C THR A 29 -4.73 -0.28 24.46
N ALA A 30 -3.56 0.15 23.99
CA ALA A 30 -2.39 0.33 24.85
C ALA A 30 -2.63 1.37 25.96
N ILE A 31 -3.26 2.51 25.63
CA ILE A 31 -3.61 3.54 26.61
C ILE A 31 -4.57 2.99 27.66
N LYS A 32 -5.62 2.28 27.24
CA LYS A 32 -6.55 1.63 28.17
C LYS A 32 -5.82 0.64 29.08
N ASP A 33 -4.98 -0.22 28.52
CA ASP A 33 -4.28 -1.24 29.30
C ASP A 33 -3.33 -0.58 30.30
N MET A 34 -2.70 0.55 29.94
CA MET A 34 -1.88 1.37 30.84
C MET A 34 -2.70 1.96 31.98
N ASP A 35 -3.90 2.48 31.69
CA ASP A 35 -4.83 2.97 32.73
C ASP A 35 -5.24 1.85 33.70
N ASP A 36 -5.31 0.60 33.22
CA ASP A 36 -5.58 -0.60 34.02
C ASP A 36 -4.33 -1.15 34.75
N GLY A 37 -3.17 -0.49 34.60
CA GLY A 37 -1.93 -0.80 35.33
C GLY A 37 -0.85 -1.55 34.53
N LEU A 38 -1.03 -1.73 33.20
CA LEU A 38 0.03 -2.24 32.34
C LEU A 38 1.20 -1.25 32.27
N VAL A 39 2.43 -1.77 32.36
CA VAL A 39 3.65 -1.00 32.09
C VAL A 39 4.19 -1.38 30.71
N ILE A 40 4.30 -0.40 29.82
CA ILE A 40 4.95 -0.59 28.51
C ILE A 40 6.46 -0.43 28.69
N ASP A 41 7.18 -1.54 28.61
CA ASP A 41 8.64 -1.59 28.65
C ASP A 41 9.19 -2.58 27.60
N LYS A 42 10.46 -2.95 27.72
CA LYS A 42 11.14 -3.88 26.78
C LYS A 42 10.51 -5.29 26.73
N ASN A 43 9.65 -5.64 27.69
CA ASN A 43 8.98 -6.94 27.76
C ASN A 43 7.54 -6.86 27.22
N TYR A 44 7.11 -5.70 26.70
CA TYR A 44 5.82 -5.54 26.05
C TYR A 44 5.89 -5.99 24.58
N ASP A 45 5.20 -7.08 24.27
CA ASP A 45 5.16 -7.66 22.91
C ASP A 45 4.19 -6.94 21.95
N GLY A 46 3.48 -5.91 22.43
CA GLY A 46 2.40 -5.28 21.68
C GLY A 46 1.04 -5.95 21.92
N ASN A 47 0.02 -5.39 21.28
CA ASN A 47 -1.34 -5.93 21.27
C ASN A 47 -1.75 -6.28 19.83
N ILE A 48 -2.97 -6.78 19.66
CA ILE A 48 -3.44 -7.21 18.34
C ILE A 48 -3.38 -6.10 17.27
N GLY A 49 -3.59 -4.83 17.64
CA GLY A 49 -3.46 -3.72 16.70
C GLY A 49 -2.03 -3.52 16.22
N HIS A 50 -1.05 -3.59 17.14
CA HIS A 50 0.38 -3.55 16.78
C HIS A 50 0.75 -4.70 15.85
N THR A 51 0.31 -5.93 16.18
CA THR A 51 0.54 -7.13 15.36
C THR A 51 -0.04 -7.00 13.97
N LEU A 52 -1.30 -6.54 13.84
CA LEU A 52 -1.95 -6.39 12.54
C LEU A 52 -1.31 -5.27 11.71
N HIS A 53 -0.94 -4.15 12.32
CA HIS A 53 -0.21 -3.08 11.65
C HIS A 53 1.12 -3.60 11.08
N GLY A 54 1.94 -4.26 11.92
CA GLY A 54 3.21 -4.84 11.53
C GLY A 54 3.08 -5.92 10.44
N GLN A 55 2.14 -6.86 10.59
CA GLN A 55 1.96 -7.95 9.64
C GLN A 55 1.50 -7.45 8.25
N PHE A 56 0.61 -6.46 8.20
CA PHE A 56 0.22 -5.85 6.94
C PHE A 56 1.38 -5.07 6.29
N GLY A 57 2.16 -4.36 7.09
CA GLY A 57 3.32 -3.59 6.62
C GLY A 57 4.49 -4.43 6.12
N MET A 58 4.75 -5.57 6.77
CA MET A 58 5.90 -6.41 6.48
C MET A 58 5.61 -7.57 5.52
N MET A 59 4.35 -8.02 5.44
CA MET A 59 3.99 -9.19 4.62
C MET A 59 2.95 -8.85 3.55
N VAL A 60 1.74 -8.43 3.95
CA VAL A 60 0.61 -8.30 3.02
C VAL A 60 0.89 -7.27 1.92
N ILE A 61 1.25 -6.04 2.28
CA ILE A 61 1.50 -4.97 1.30
C ILE A 61 2.73 -5.25 0.43
N PRO A 62 3.88 -5.70 0.98
CA PRO A 62 5.04 -6.07 0.16
C PRO A 62 4.74 -7.17 -0.86
N ILE A 63 4.02 -8.22 -0.46
CA ILE A 63 3.62 -9.30 -1.38
C ILE A 63 2.73 -8.74 -2.49
N LEU A 64 1.70 -7.93 -2.14
CA LEU A 64 0.82 -7.32 -3.13
C LEU A 64 1.57 -6.38 -4.08
N ALA A 65 2.55 -5.62 -3.59
CA ALA A 65 3.37 -4.72 -4.40
C ALA A 65 4.27 -5.47 -5.39
N LEU A 66 4.88 -6.58 -4.96
CA LEU A 66 5.64 -7.46 -5.85
C LEU A 66 4.74 -8.11 -6.90
N LEU A 67 3.57 -8.60 -6.50
CA LEU A 67 2.58 -9.14 -7.44
C LEU A 67 2.11 -8.08 -8.44
N LEU A 68 1.88 -6.84 -7.98
CA LEU A 68 1.54 -5.71 -8.86
C LEU A 68 2.65 -5.47 -9.88
N LEU A 69 3.91 -5.48 -9.46
CA LEU A 69 5.07 -5.31 -10.34
C LEU A 69 5.15 -6.44 -11.37
N ILE A 70 5.03 -7.70 -10.94
CA ILE A 70 5.03 -8.85 -11.85
C ILE A 70 3.88 -8.73 -12.87
N VAL A 71 2.66 -8.46 -12.41
CA VAL A 71 1.49 -8.30 -13.27
C VAL A 71 1.63 -7.11 -14.22
N SER A 72 2.35 -6.06 -13.83
CA SER A 72 2.51 -4.83 -14.62
C SER A 72 3.14 -5.08 -15.99
N PHE A 73 4.04 -6.06 -16.11
CA PHE A 73 4.68 -6.44 -17.37
C PHE A 73 3.69 -7.04 -18.39
N PHE A 74 2.61 -7.64 -17.90
CA PHE A 74 1.57 -8.27 -18.74
C PHE A 74 0.29 -7.44 -18.83
N ALA A 75 0.17 -6.39 -18.00
CA ALA A 75 -1.02 -5.57 -17.88
C ALA A 75 -1.32 -4.73 -19.12
N HIS A 76 -0.30 -4.36 -19.90
CA HIS A 76 -0.42 -3.44 -21.04
C HIS A 76 -1.18 -2.15 -20.65
N VAL A 77 -0.97 -1.69 -19.41
CA VAL A 77 -1.42 -0.38 -18.93
C VAL A 77 -0.34 0.62 -19.30
N ALA A 78 -0.70 1.72 -19.99
CA ALA A 78 0.29 2.72 -20.38
C ALA A 78 0.99 3.31 -19.14
N GLY A 79 2.30 3.08 -19.02
CA GLY A 79 3.11 3.43 -17.84
C GLY A 79 2.92 2.52 -16.63
N GLY A 80 2.26 1.36 -16.77
CA GLY A 80 1.91 0.46 -15.67
C GLY A 80 3.12 -0.05 -14.88
N VAL A 81 4.20 -0.41 -15.58
CA VAL A 81 5.47 -0.85 -14.95
C VAL A 81 6.09 0.28 -14.14
N LYS A 82 6.14 1.51 -14.67
CA LYS A 82 6.65 2.68 -13.93
C LYS A 82 5.89 2.88 -12.62
N TRP A 83 4.56 2.87 -12.66
CA TRP A 83 3.75 3.06 -11.46
C TRP A 83 3.91 1.93 -10.46
N ALA A 84 3.99 0.67 -10.92
CA ALA A 84 4.23 -0.46 -10.03
C ALA A 84 5.63 -0.40 -9.38
N ALA A 85 6.65 0.01 -10.12
CA ALA A 85 8.01 0.20 -9.59
C ALA A 85 8.06 1.32 -8.54
N ILE A 86 7.34 2.43 -8.75
CA ILE A 86 7.22 3.48 -7.73
C ILE A 86 6.54 2.94 -6.47
N VAL A 87 5.46 2.16 -6.60
CA VAL A 87 4.80 1.51 -5.45
C VAL A 87 5.78 0.63 -4.68
N VAL A 88 6.55 -0.23 -5.35
CA VAL A 88 7.58 -1.06 -4.71
C VAL A 88 8.65 -0.20 -4.02
N GLY A 89 9.14 0.85 -4.68
CA GLY A 89 10.11 1.78 -4.09
C GLY A 89 9.58 2.46 -2.83
N LEU A 90 8.31 2.90 -2.84
CA LEU A 90 7.66 3.48 -1.66
C LEU A 90 7.46 2.45 -0.55
N VAL A 91 7.19 1.19 -0.85
CA VAL A 91 7.12 0.11 0.15
C VAL A 91 8.48 -0.14 0.79
N VAL A 92 9.55 -0.23 -0.01
CA VAL A 92 10.92 -0.37 0.51
C VAL A 92 11.25 0.80 1.43
N LEU A 93 10.98 2.04 0.97
CA LEU A 93 11.18 3.24 1.78
C LEU A 93 10.34 3.20 3.07
N GLN A 94 9.08 2.75 3.00
CA GLN A 94 8.19 2.66 4.17
C GLN A 94 8.78 1.76 5.25
N ILE A 95 9.28 0.58 4.86
CA ILE A 95 9.89 -0.40 5.76
C ILE A 95 11.19 0.15 6.34
N THR A 96 12.05 0.75 5.52
CA THR A 96 13.29 1.38 6.00
C THR A 96 12.99 2.46 7.04
N LEU A 97 12.03 3.35 6.76
CA LEU A 97 11.64 4.39 7.72
C LEU A 97 11.08 3.80 9.02
N ALA A 98 10.33 2.69 8.95
CA ALA A 98 9.83 2.00 10.14
C ALA A 98 10.98 1.53 11.04
N PHE A 99 11.94 0.79 10.49
CA PHE A 99 13.08 0.28 11.26
C PHE A 99 13.97 1.39 11.83
N VAL A 100 14.22 2.43 11.04
CA VAL A 100 14.99 3.60 11.51
C VAL A 100 14.27 4.29 12.68
N SER A 101 12.94 4.28 12.70
CA SER A 101 12.15 4.91 13.76
C SER A 101 12.33 4.27 15.14
N PHE A 102 12.75 3.00 15.22
CA PHE A 102 13.09 2.37 16.49
C PHE A 102 14.34 2.98 17.16
N GLY A 103 15.26 3.54 16.37
CA GLY A 103 16.43 4.26 16.87
C GLY A 103 16.25 5.78 16.91
N VAL A 104 15.46 6.34 15.99
CA VAL A 104 15.21 7.78 15.86
C VAL A 104 13.71 8.04 15.75
N PRO A 105 12.95 8.14 16.87
CA PRO A 105 11.49 8.20 16.86
C PRO A 105 10.88 9.30 15.98
N ALA A 106 11.55 10.44 15.84
CA ALA A 106 11.10 11.53 14.97
C ALA A 106 10.95 11.12 13.48
N VAL A 107 11.72 10.10 13.03
CA VAL A 107 11.59 9.53 11.68
C VAL A 107 10.24 8.85 11.47
N GLY A 108 9.54 8.48 12.55
CA GLY A 108 8.19 7.93 12.48
C GLY A 108 7.19 8.86 11.81
N ALA A 109 7.38 10.18 11.89
CA ALA A 109 6.57 11.15 11.14
C ALA A 109 6.76 11.02 9.63
N LEU A 110 8.00 10.78 9.17
CA LEU A 110 8.30 10.54 7.75
C LEU A 110 7.73 9.21 7.28
N HIS A 111 7.74 8.18 8.13
CA HIS A 111 7.04 6.92 7.87
C HIS A 111 5.53 7.17 7.67
N GLY A 112 4.89 7.92 8.56
CA GLY A 112 3.48 8.31 8.40
C GLY A 112 3.21 9.08 7.09
N LEU A 113 4.07 10.03 6.72
CA LEU A 113 3.97 10.78 5.47
C LEU A 113 4.10 9.87 4.24
N ASN A 114 5.08 8.96 4.23
CA ASN A 114 5.30 8.04 3.11
C ASN A 114 4.14 7.04 2.95
N ALA A 115 3.41 6.70 4.02
CA ALA A 115 2.20 5.90 3.93
C ALA A 115 1.13 6.59 3.08
N PHE A 116 0.93 7.91 3.25
CA PHE A 116 0.01 8.68 2.39
C PHE A 116 0.48 8.75 0.94
N ALA A 117 1.79 8.87 0.70
CA ALA A 117 2.35 8.81 -0.65
C ALA A 117 2.09 7.44 -1.30
N LEU A 118 2.34 6.34 -0.59
CA LEU A 118 2.07 4.98 -1.05
C LEU A 118 0.58 4.77 -1.37
N LEU A 119 -0.30 5.19 -0.47
CA LEU A 119 -1.76 5.16 -0.67
C LEU A 119 -2.15 5.91 -1.95
N GLY A 120 -1.68 7.16 -2.09
CA GLY A 120 -2.00 8.02 -3.22
C GLY A 120 -1.52 7.44 -4.56
N VAL A 121 -0.26 6.98 -4.61
CA VAL A 121 0.35 6.41 -5.81
C VAL A 121 -0.34 5.10 -6.20
N ALA A 122 -0.62 4.20 -5.25
CA ALA A 122 -1.34 2.97 -5.52
C ALA A 122 -2.76 3.24 -6.05
N ALA A 123 -3.48 4.20 -5.45
CA ALA A 123 -4.80 4.61 -5.94
C ALA A 123 -4.74 5.24 -7.35
N ILE A 124 -3.72 6.04 -7.66
CA ILE A 124 -3.49 6.57 -9.01
C ILE A 124 -3.26 5.44 -10.01
N ALA A 125 -2.39 4.47 -9.69
CA ALA A 125 -2.13 3.32 -10.53
C ALA A 125 -3.42 2.54 -10.85
N GLY A 126 -4.23 2.25 -9.81
CA GLY A 126 -5.52 1.57 -9.96
C GLY A 126 -6.51 2.33 -10.84
N ARG A 127 -6.64 3.65 -10.63
CA ARG A 127 -7.55 4.51 -11.43
C ARG A 127 -7.12 4.61 -12.89
N ARG A 128 -5.82 4.72 -13.18
CA ARG A 128 -5.30 4.76 -14.56
C ARG A 128 -5.61 3.47 -15.31
N ALA A 129 -5.44 2.32 -14.67
CA ALA A 129 -5.81 1.04 -15.26
C ALA A 129 -7.32 0.95 -15.52
N ALA A 130 -8.16 1.42 -14.58
CA ALA A 130 -9.60 1.46 -14.76
C ALA A 130 -10.03 2.35 -15.95
N ALA A 131 -9.41 3.52 -16.12
CA ALA A 131 -9.71 4.42 -17.24
C ALA A 131 -9.40 3.78 -18.60
N GLN A 132 -8.26 3.08 -18.72
CA GLN A 132 -7.86 2.40 -19.95
C GLN A 132 -8.66 1.12 -20.24
N MET A 133 -9.41 0.60 -19.28
CA MET A 133 -10.39 -0.48 -19.51
C MET A 133 -11.71 0.04 -20.07
N LYS A 134 -12.03 1.33 -19.88
CA LYS A 134 -13.27 1.96 -20.35
C LYS A 134 -13.15 2.62 -21.71
N ALA A 135 -11.92 2.86 -22.20
CA ALA A 135 -11.72 3.43 -23.52
C ALA A 135 -12.21 2.42 -24.58
N PRO A 136 -13.16 2.79 -25.46
CA PRO A 136 -13.58 1.94 -26.56
C PRO A 136 -12.38 1.61 -27.44
N GLU A 137 -12.28 0.35 -27.87
CA GLU A 137 -11.41 -0.05 -28.95
C GLU A 137 -11.84 0.78 -30.17
N ALA A 138 -11.01 1.75 -30.56
CA ALA A 138 -11.35 2.63 -31.68
C ALA A 138 -11.59 1.75 -32.90
N THR A 139 -12.85 1.65 -33.30
CA THR A 139 -13.31 0.86 -34.43
C THR A 139 -12.50 1.27 -35.64
N THR A 140 -11.63 0.39 -36.13
CA THR A 140 -11.06 0.46 -37.46
C THR A 140 -12.18 0.21 -38.47
N SER A 141 -13.05 1.20 -38.65
CA SER A 141 -13.92 1.34 -39.81
C SER A 141 -13.25 2.31 -40.78
N VAL A 142 -12.13 1.89 -41.36
CA VAL A 142 -11.64 2.43 -42.63
C VAL A 142 -11.95 1.29 -43.62
N GLY A 143 -13.12 1.29 -44.23
CA GLY A 143 -13.38 2.12 -45.40
C GLY A 143 -13.48 1.19 -46.59
N VAL A 144 -14.56 0.40 -46.66
CA VAL A 144 -14.98 -0.21 -47.93
C VAL A 144 -15.72 0.89 -48.67
N THR A 145 -15.08 1.44 -49.69
CA THR A 145 -15.79 2.15 -50.76
C THR A 145 -15.52 1.44 -52.09
N PRO A 146 -16.56 1.33 -52.95
CA PRO A 146 -16.70 0.36 -54.03
C PRO A 146 -15.73 0.56 -55.20
#